data_AF-A0A3L7RUQ3-F1
#
_entry.id   AF-A0A3L7RUQ3-F1
#
_cell.length_a   1.000
_cell.length_b   1.000
_cell.length_c   1.000
_cell.angle_alpha   90.00
_cell.angle_beta   90.00
_cell.angle_gamma   90.00
#
_symmetry.space_group_name_H-M   'P 1'
#
loop_
_entity.id
_entity.type
_entity.pdbx_description
1 polymer ?
#
loop_
_entity_poly.entity_id
_entity_poly.type
_entity_poly.pdbx_seq_one_letter_code
_entity_poly.pdbx_strand_id
1 'polypeptide(L)'
;MIKAIFDVADHPNAAVCWNSNGEDLKGEGLEYNFNLVKSRFGKTVHVRELNIDDYPYQQLISLFHANKYDGWILLEARTEPADKVAALTEQRLAFEQMVSKAQG
;
A
#
# COMPACT_ATOMS: atom_id res chain seq x y z
N MET A 1 -0.89 3.62 -16.75
CA MET A 1 -0.31 2.44 -17.42
C MET A 1 -0.92 1.13 -16.92
N ILE A 2 -0.85 0.81 -15.62
CA ILE A 2 -1.35 -0.48 -15.07
C ILE A 2 -2.82 -0.77 -15.44
N LYS A 3 -3.72 0.23 -15.33
CA LYS A 3 -5.11 0.09 -15.74
C LYS A 3 -5.26 -0.46 -17.17
N ALA A 4 -4.55 0.12 -18.14
CA ALA A 4 -4.63 -0.30 -19.54
C ALA A 4 -4.13 -1.74 -19.77
N ILE A 5 -3.12 -2.19 -19.02
CA ILE A 5 -2.66 -3.59 -19.05
C ILE A 5 -3.79 -4.51 -18.55
N PHE A 6 -4.40 -4.15 -17.42
CA PHE A 6 -5.42 -4.95 -16.76
C PHE A 6 -6.82 -4.84 -17.41
N ASP A 7 -7.02 -3.91 -18.33
CA ASP A 7 -8.18 -3.86 -19.24
C ASP A 7 -8.15 -4.99 -20.28
N VAL A 8 -6.97 -5.55 -20.57
CA VAL A 8 -6.77 -6.64 -21.55
C VAL A 8 -6.37 -7.95 -20.88
N ALA A 9 -5.53 -7.90 -19.85
CA ALA A 9 -5.11 -9.07 -19.08
C ALA A 9 -6.20 -9.45 -18.04
N ASP A 10 -7.25 -10.13 -18.49
CA ASP A 10 -8.43 -10.51 -17.70
C ASP A 10 -8.33 -11.88 -17.01
N HIS A 11 -7.21 -12.60 -17.19
CA HIS A 11 -6.99 -13.90 -16.56
C HIS A 11 -7.02 -13.80 -15.02
N PRO A 12 -7.72 -14.69 -14.29
CA PRO A 12 -7.89 -14.60 -12.84
C PRO A 12 -6.60 -14.67 -12.03
N ASN A 13 -5.55 -15.29 -12.58
CA ASN A 13 -4.22 -15.35 -11.94
C ASN A 13 -3.36 -14.08 -12.19
N ALA A 14 -3.80 -13.15 -13.03
CA ALA A 14 -3.14 -11.86 -13.21
C ALA A 14 -3.75 -10.86 -12.22
N ALA A 15 -2.94 -10.38 -11.28
CA ALA A 15 -3.34 -9.45 -10.23
C ALA A 15 -2.35 -8.30 -10.07
N VAL A 16 -2.83 -7.17 -9.56
CA VAL A 16 -2.04 -5.97 -9.25
C VAL A 16 -1.44 -6.11 -7.86
N CYS A 17 -0.13 -5.94 -7.76
CA CYS A 17 0.55 -5.72 -6.49
C CYS A 17 0.80 -4.22 -6.33
N TRP A 18 0.04 -3.57 -5.45
CA TRP A 18 0.30 -2.17 -5.10
C TRP A 18 1.65 -2.06 -4.39
N ASN A 19 2.49 -1.09 -4.76
CA ASN A 19 3.89 -1.06 -4.32
C ASN A 19 4.34 0.28 -3.69
N SER A 20 3.40 1.18 -3.40
CA SER A 20 3.66 2.46 -2.71
C SER A 20 4.83 3.25 -3.30
N ASN A 21 4.79 3.47 -4.62
CA ASN A 21 5.81 4.19 -5.37
C ASN A 21 5.33 5.62 -5.68
N GLY A 22 6.27 6.54 -5.91
CA GLY A 22 5.93 7.94 -6.21
C GLY A 22 5.03 8.10 -7.45
N GLU A 23 5.05 7.14 -8.37
CA GLU A 23 4.14 7.04 -9.52
C GLU A 23 2.66 7.04 -9.11
N ASP A 24 2.34 6.45 -7.97
CA ASP A 24 0.98 6.35 -7.44
C ASP A 24 0.40 7.73 -7.10
N LEU A 25 1.26 8.72 -6.88
CA LEU A 25 0.91 10.10 -6.50
C LEU A 25 0.85 11.06 -7.70
N LYS A 26 1.28 10.61 -8.88
CA LYS A 26 1.29 11.46 -10.09
C LYS A 26 -0.13 11.63 -10.66
N GLY A 27 -0.34 12.71 -11.40
CA GLY A 27 -1.63 13.00 -12.05
C GLY A 27 -2.70 13.40 -11.03
N GLU A 28 -3.83 12.70 -11.03
CA GLU A 28 -4.97 12.95 -10.12
C GLU A 28 -4.73 12.43 -8.68
N GLY A 29 -3.56 11.86 -8.42
CA GLY A 29 -3.10 11.51 -7.07
C GLY A 29 -3.53 10.12 -6.59
N LEU A 30 -3.18 9.85 -5.33
CA LEU A 30 -3.27 8.52 -4.72
C LEU A 30 -4.65 7.87 -4.88
N GLU A 31 -5.69 8.54 -4.39
CA GLU A 31 -7.04 7.95 -4.33
C GLU A 31 -7.59 7.65 -5.72
N TYR A 32 -7.41 8.56 -6.67
CA TYR A 32 -7.82 8.33 -8.06
C TYR A 32 -7.10 7.12 -8.64
N ASN A 33 -5.76 7.08 -8.54
CA ASN A 33 -4.95 6.01 -9.10
C ASN A 33 -5.23 4.65 -8.42
N PHE A 34 -5.46 4.65 -7.12
CA PHE A 34 -5.91 3.48 -6.35
C PHE A 34 -7.24 2.96 -6.87
N ASN A 35 -8.22 3.85 -7.08
CA ASN A 35 -9.55 3.50 -7.56
C ASN A 35 -9.55 2.88 -8.97
N LEU A 36 -8.56 3.20 -9.81
CA LEU A 36 -8.42 2.59 -11.14
C LEU A 36 -8.10 1.09 -11.10
N VAL A 37 -7.46 0.60 -10.04
CA VAL A 37 -6.88 -0.76 -10.00
C VAL A 37 -7.34 -1.61 -8.82
N LYS A 38 -8.04 -1.04 -7.84
CA LYS A 38 -8.42 -1.70 -6.58
C LYS A 38 -9.19 -3.02 -6.72
N SER A 39 -9.93 -3.20 -7.82
CA SER A 39 -10.69 -4.43 -8.10
C SER A 39 -9.81 -5.59 -8.57
N ARG A 40 -8.52 -5.33 -8.87
CA ARG A 40 -7.57 -6.32 -9.38
C ARG A 40 -6.44 -6.62 -8.41
N PHE A 41 -6.52 -6.16 -7.15
CA PHE A 41 -5.46 -6.43 -6.19
C PHE A 41 -5.24 -7.93 -5.94
N GLY A 42 -3.98 -8.32 -5.87
CA GLY A 42 -3.56 -9.64 -5.44
C GLY A 42 -3.70 -9.82 -3.93
N LYS A 43 -3.12 -10.89 -3.39
CA LYS A 43 -3.11 -11.16 -1.95
C LYS A 43 -1.97 -10.49 -1.19
N THR A 44 -1.15 -9.72 -1.89
CA THR A 44 -0.02 -8.99 -1.32
C THR A 44 0.05 -7.59 -1.94
N VAL A 45 0.41 -6.63 -1.11
CA VAL A 45 0.82 -5.28 -1.48
C VAL A 45 2.05 -4.91 -0.66
N HIS A 46 2.82 -3.94 -1.10
CA HIS A 46 4.00 -3.45 -0.41
C HIS A 46 3.82 -2.01 0.06
N VAL A 47 4.35 -1.75 1.25
CA VAL A 47 4.61 -0.42 1.81
C VAL A 47 6.09 -0.30 2.08
N ARG A 48 6.60 0.92 2.19
CA ARG A 48 7.96 1.16 2.69
C ARG A 48 7.88 1.49 4.18
N GLU A 49 8.97 1.98 4.76
CA GLU A 49 8.96 2.51 6.11
C GLU A 49 7.81 3.53 6.29
N LEU A 50 6.87 3.26 7.20
CA LEU A 50 5.62 4.00 7.39
C LEU A 50 5.80 5.31 8.17
N ASN A 51 6.99 5.54 8.71
CA ASN A 51 7.37 6.70 9.51
C ASN A 51 8.12 7.77 8.70
N ILE A 52 8.17 7.64 7.37
CA ILE A 52 8.72 8.66 6.46
C ILE A 52 7.59 9.43 5.80
N ASP A 53 7.80 10.73 5.56
CA ASP A 53 6.78 11.64 5.02
C ASP A 53 6.78 11.73 3.48
N ASP A 54 7.30 10.72 2.77
CA ASP A 54 7.41 10.73 1.30
C ASP A 54 6.17 10.14 0.59
N TYR A 55 5.26 9.54 1.35
CA TYR A 55 4.07 8.88 0.84
C TYR A 55 2.91 9.02 1.83
N PRO A 56 1.67 9.28 1.37
CA PRO A 56 0.50 9.46 2.24
C PRO A 56 -0.02 8.13 2.81
N TYR A 57 0.76 7.48 3.68
CA TYR A 57 0.46 6.14 4.21
C TYR A 57 -0.85 6.08 4.99
N GLN A 58 -1.18 7.09 5.79
CA GLN A 58 -2.47 7.11 6.48
C GLN A 58 -3.65 7.07 5.50
N GLN A 59 -3.59 7.84 4.41
CA GLN A 59 -4.62 7.81 3.36
C GLN A 59 -4.65 6.44 2.67
N LEU A 60 -3.48 5.85 2.37
CA LEU A 60 -3.39 4.52 1.76
C LEU A 60 -4.04 3.44 2.64
N ILE A 61 -3.76 3.42 3.95
CA ILE A 61 -4.36 2.47 4.89
C ILE A 61 -5.87 2.67 4.99
N SER A 62 -6.35 3.92 5.02
CA SER A 62 -7.79 4.22 4.96
C SER A 62 -8.44 3.72 3.67
N LEU A 63 -7.78 3.85 2.52
CA LEU A 63 -8.27 3.31 1.24
C LEU A 63 -8.33 1.78 1.23
N PHE A 64 -7.30 1.10 1.76
CA PHE A 64 -7.33 -0.35 1.91
C PHE A 64 -8.46 -0.83 2.84
N HIS A 65 -8.65 -0.14 3.96
CA HIS A 65 -9.76 -0.42 4.88
C HIS A 65 -11.12 -0.24 4.20
N ALA A 66 -11.34 0.89 3.53
CA ALA A 66 -12.58 1.17 2.80
C ALA A 66 -12.83 0.17 1.65
N ASN A 67 -11.76 -0.29 0.99
CA ASN A 67 -11.82 -1.33 -0.04
C ASN A 67 -12.02 -2.74 0.52
N LYS A 68 -12.03 -2.92 1.86
CA LYS A 68 -12.09 -4.23 2.53
C LYS A 68 -11.01 -5.19 2.02
N TYR A 69 -9.81 -4.66 1.79
CA TYR A 69 -8.69 -5.46 1.33
C TYR A 69 -8.36 -6.54 2.37
N ASP A 70 -8.36 -7.80 1.94
CA ASP A 70 -8.23 -8.99 2.79
C ASP A 70 -6.86 -9.69 2.66
N GLY A 71 -5.93 -9.05 1.97
CA GLY A 71 -4.57 -9.56 1.75
C GLY A 71 -3.55 -9.02 2.75
N TRP A 72 -2.29 -9.30 2.47
CA TRP A 72 -1.16 -8.91 3.30
C TRP A 72 -0.56 -7.58 2.84
N ILE A 73 -0.15 -6.76 3.81
CA ILE A 73 0.62 -5.54 3.61
C ILE A 73 2.05 -5.83 4.06
N LEU A 74 2.98 -5.86 3.11
CA LEU A 74 4.37 -6.27 3.30
C LEU A 74 5.28 -5.06 3.38
N LEU A 75 6.11 -4.98 4.42
CA LEU A 75 7.12 -3.94 4.57
C LEU A 75 8.33 -4.25 3.67
N GLU A 76 8.57 -3.42 2.66
CA GLU A 76 9.80 -3.38 1.85
C GLU A 76 10.73 -2.28 2.42
N ALA A 77 11.36 -2.56 3.56
CA ALA A 77 12.31 -1.63 4.18
C ALA A 77 13.57 -1.45 3.31
N ARG A 78 14.08 -0.21 3.23
CA ARG A 78 15.22 0.17 2.38
C ARG A 78 16.42 0.67 3.17
N THR A 79 16.30 0.76 4.48
CA THR A 79 17.34 1.19 5.40
C THR A 79 18.03 0.01 6.09
N GLU A 80 19.23 0.26 6.63
CA GLU A 80 19.97 -0.69 7.45
C GLU A 80 20.09 -0.17 8.89
N PRO A 81 19.04 -0.32 9.72
CA PRO A 81 19.07 0.12 11.11
C PRO A 81 20.02 -0.75 11.92
N ALA A 82 20.76 -0.12 12.85
CA ALA A 82 21.66 -0.83 13.76
C ALA A 82 20.88 -1.82 14.67
N ASP A 83 19.67 -1.43 15.10
CA ASP A 83 18.74 -2.30 15.83
C ASP A 83 17.51 -2.61 14.97
N LYS A 84 17.53 -3.80 14.35
CA LYS A 84 16.44 -4.28 13.48
C LYS A 84 15.18 -4.61 14.26
N VAL A 85 15.28 -5.01 15.53
CA VAL A 85 14.12 -5.38 16.35
C VAL A 85 13.37 -4.12 16.77
N ALA A 86 14.10 -3.09 17.20
CA ALA A 86 13.52 -1.79 17.50
C ALA A 86 12.87 -1.18 16.25
N ALA A 87 13.57 -1.18 15.11
CA ALA A 87 13.04 -0.64 13.86
C ALA A 87 11.75 -1.36 13.40
N LEU A 88 11.71 -2.70 13.42
CA LEU A 88 10.50 -3.44 13.09
C LEU A 88 9.36 -3.19 14.09
N THR A 89 9.68 -2.98 15.36
CA THR A 89 8.69 -2.62 16.39
C THR A 89 8.05 -1.27 16.09
N GLU A 90 8.85 -0.26 15.70
CA GLU A 90 8.34 1.06 15.30
C GLU A 90 7.40 0.97 14.09
N GLN A 91 7.75 0.18 13.08
CA GLN A 91 6.91 -0.03 11.89
C GLN A 91 5.58 -0.71 12.24
N ARG A 92 5.62 -1.74 13.09
CA ARG A 92 4.41 -2.40 13.60
C ARG A 92 3.49 -1.42 14.33
N LEU A 93 4.04 -0.62 15.25
CA LEU A 93 3.27 0.36 16.01
C LEU A 93 2.67 1.44 15.10
N ALA A 94 3.43 1.95 14.13
CA ALA A 94 2.93 2.89 13.14
C ALA A 94 1.76 2.31 12.34
N PHE A 95 1.90 1.07 11.86
CA PHE A 95 0.84 0.36 11.14
C PHE A 95 -0.42 0.19 12.00
N GLU A 96 -0.30 -0.31 13.23
CA GLU A 96 -1.41 -0.51 14.17
C GLU A 96 -2.15 0.82 14.45
N GLN A 97 -1.41 1.92 14.63
CA GLN A 97 -2.00 3.24 14.81
C GLN A 97 -2.77 3.70 13.56
N MET A 98 -2.22 3.51 12.35
CA MET A 98 -2.88 3.89 11.11
C MET A 98 -4.16 3.08 10.88
N VAL A 99 -4.13 1.77 11.17
CA VAL A 99 -5.29 0.89 11.09
C VAL A 99 -6.35 1.30 12.10
N SER A 100 -5.97 1.57 13.35
CA SER A 100 -6.92 2.05 14.37
C SER A 100 -7.60 3.35 13.94
N LYS A 101 -6.85 4.30 13.37
CA LYS A 101 -7.40 5.55 12.82
C LYS A 101 -8.31 5.34 11.62
N ALA A 102 -8.05 4.33 10.79
CA ALA A 102 -8.88 4.01 9.63
C ALA A 102 -10.20 3.32 10.00
N GLN A 103 -10.26 2.66 11.16
CA GLN A 103 -11.43 1.93 11.66
C GLN A 103 -12.38 2.78 12.51
N GLY A 104 -11.89 3.89 13.07
CA GLY A 104 -12.66 4.83 13.88
C GLY A 104 -13.39 5.87 13.04
#